data_AF-A0A8S8YTE3-F1
#
_entry.id   AF-A0A8S8YTE3-F1
#
_cell.length_a   1.000
_cell.length_b   1.000
_cell.length_c   1.000
_cell.angle_alpha   90.00
_cell.angle_beta   90.00
_cell.angle_gamma   90.00
#
_symmetry.space_group_name_H-M   'P 1'
#
loop_
_entity.id
_entity.type
_entity.pdbx_description
1 polymer ?
#
loop_
_entity_poly.entity_id
_entity_poly.type
_entity_poly.pdbx_seq_one_letter_code
_entity_poly.pdbx_strand_id
1 'polypeptide(L)' 'MGEGPDNHWPVILVEKDNAPWNEMKKRLKEEAKRACGLLGYDGELTFLQYGGVFPVDSGHEAKIEREKLSNWAKHRLH' A
#
# COMPACT_ATOMS: atom_id res chain seq x y z
N MET A 1 -6.22 16.81 19.12
CA MET A 1 -5.32 16.54 17.98
C MET A 1 -5.45 15.06 17.70
N GLY A 2 -6.05 14.68 16.56
CA GLY A 2 -6.20 13.27 16.23
C GLY A 2 -4.85 12.70 15.86
N GLU A 3 -4.45 11.61 16.49
CA GLU A 3 -3.30 10.83 16.05
C GLU A 3 -3.52 10.50 14.57
N GLY A 4 -2.59 10.94 13.71
CA GLY A 4 -2.61 10.57 12.31
C GLY A 4 -2.54 9.06 12.18
N PRO A 5 -2.78 8.51 10.97
CA PRO A 5 -2.59 7.08 10.75
C PRO A 5 -1.21 6.66 11.26
N ASP A 6 -1.18 5.58 12.03
CA ASP A 6 0.04 5.00 12.57
C ASP A 6 0.99 4.68 11.40
N ASN A 7 1.99 5.54 11.21
CA ASN A 7 2.92 5.50 10.08
C ASN A 7 4.10 4.54 10.32
N HIS A 8 4.12 3.80 11.43
CA HIS A 8 5.19 2.84 11.71
C HIS A 8 5.24 1.70 10.70
N TRP A 9 4.14 1.41 9.99
CA TRP A 9 4.09 0.43 8.92
C TRP A 9 3.57 1.03 7.62
N PRO A 10 4.45 1.54 6.73
CA PRO A 10 4.02 1.96 5.40
C PRO A 10 3.56 0.75 4.57
N VAL A 11 2.27 0.76 4.22
CA VAL A 11 1.64 -0.23 3.36
C VAL A 11 1.43 0.35 1.97
N ILE A 12 1.98 -0.31 0.97
CA ILE A 12 1.72 -0.04 -0.44
C ILE A 12 0.67 -1.02 -0.93
N LEU A 13 -0.47 -0.48 -1.35
CA LEU A 13 -1.53 -1.23 -2.02
C LEU A 13 -1.22 -1.30 -3.51
N VAL A 14 -1.39 -2.49 -4.09
CA VAL A 14 -1.19 -2.74 -5.52
C VAL A 14 -2.48 -3.33 -6.08
N GLU A 15 -3.02 -2.74 -7.14
CA GLU A 15 -4.18 -3.31 -7.82
C GLU A 15 -3.85 -4.68 -8.38
N LYS A 16 -4.81 -5.58 -8.35
CA LYS A 16 -4.67 -6.87 -9.00
C LYS A 16 -4.64 -6.70 -10.52
N ASP A 17 -3.60 -7.23 -11.13
CA ASP A 17 -3.51 -7.44 -12.57
C ASP A 17 -3.46 -8.94 -12.90
N ASN A 18 -3.18 -9.28 -14.16
CA ASN A 18 -3.05 -10.65 -14.62
C ASN A 18 -1.67 -11.28 -14.31
N ALA A 19 -0.73 -10.54 -13.73
CA ALA A 19 0.60 -11.05 -13.46
C ALA A 19 0.65 -11.90 -12.18
N PRO A 20 1.58 -12.86 -12.08
CA PRO A 20 1.76 -13.65 -10.86
C PRO A 20 2.16 -12.76 -9.67
N TRP A 21 1.25 -12.58 -8.71
CA TRP A 21 1.46 -11.70 -7.56
C TRP A 21 2.74 -12.02 -6.78
N ASN A 22 3.07 -13.29 -6.59
CA ASN A 22 4.26 -13.70 -5.83
C ASN A 22 5.56 -13.20 -6.48
N GLU A 23 5.66 -13.25 -7.81
CA GLU A 23 6.83 -12.76 -8.53
C GLU A 23 6.89 -11.23 -8.52
N MET A 24 5.75 -10.58 -8.74
CA MET A 24 5.65 -9.12 -8.68
C MET A 24 6.03 -8.60 -7.28
N LYS A 25 5.49 -9.20 -6.23
CA LYS A 25 5.79 -8.85 -4.83
C LYS A 25 7.27 -8.99 -4.52
N LYS A 26 7.94 -10.02 -5.05
CA LYS A 26 9.39 -10.19 -4.88
C LYS A 26 10.16 -9.04 -5.52
N ARG A 27 9.86 -8.71 -6.79
CA ARG A 27 10.49 -7.60 -7.51
C ARG A 27 10.23 -6.24 -6.82
N LEU A 28 8.99 -6.01 -6.40
CA LEU A 28 8.61 -4.80 -5.66
C LEU A 28 9.44 -4.62 -4.39
N LYS A 29 9.62 -5.69 -3.61
CA LYS A 29 10.45 -5.65 -2.40
C LYS A 29 11.93 -5.35 -2.71
N GLU A 30 12.49 -5.95 -3.76
CA GLU A 30 13.87 -5.74 -4.16
C GLU A 30 14.12 -4.30 -4.62
N GLU A 31 13.28 -3.77 -5.50
CA GLU A 31 13.39 -2.40 -6.00
C GLU A 31 13.10 -1.36 -4.90
N ALA A 32 12.10 -1.62 -4.06
CA ALA A 32 11.79 -0.77 -2.93
C ALA A 32 12.96 -0.67 -1.96
N LYS A 33 13.61 -1.79 -1.62
CA LYS A 33 14.78 -1.79 -0.74
C LYS A 33 15.90 -0.93 -1.32
N ARG A 34 16.15 -1.04 -2.63
CA ARG A 34 17.14 -0.22 -3.34
C ARG A 34 16.77 1.27 -3.27
N ALA A 35 15.52 1.62 -3.57
CA ALA A 35 15.05 3.00 -3.55
C ALA A 35 15.10 3.61 -2.14
N CYS A 36 14.66 2.86 -1.12
CA CYS A 36 14.70 3.28 0.28
C CYS A 36 16.14 3.57 0.74
N GLY A 37 17.08 2.69 0.38
CA GLY A 37 18.51 2.90 0.66
C GLY A 37 19.08 4.18 0.04
N LEU A 38 18.62 4.57 -1.17
CA LEU A 38 19.02 5.83 -1.80
C LEU A 38 18.44 7.07 -1.10
N LEU A 39 17.29 6.92 -0.46
CA LEU A 39 16.59 8.00 0.25
C LEU A 39 16.97 8.08 1.74
N GLY A 40 17.83 7.19 2.23
CA GLY A 40 18.18 7.10 3.65
C GLY A 40 17.04 6.59 4.53
N TYR A 41 16.05 5.90 3.95
CA TYR A 41 14.98 5.24 4.69
C TYR A 41 15.38 3.80 5.02
N ASP A 42 15.36 3.46 6.31
CA ASP A 42 15.79 2.17 6.85
C ASP A 42 14.63 1.20 7.17
N GLY A 43 13.38 1.67 7.06
CA GLY A 43 12.20 0.85 7.29
C GLY A 43 11.86 -0.10 6.14
N GLU A 44 11.00 -1.08 6.43
CA GLU A 44 10.48 -2.00 5.41
C GLU A 44 9.11 -1.57 4.87
N LEU A 45 8.93 -1.64 3.56
CA LEU A 45 7.65 -1.40 2.90
C LEU A 45 6.85 -2.72 2.82
N THR A 46 5.59 -2.69 3.26
CA THR A 46 4.67 -3.82 3.15
C THR A 46 3.84 -3.71 1.89
N PHE A 47 3.79 -4.77 1.09
CA PHE A 47 3.01 -4.81 -0.15
C PHE A 47 1.80 -5.74 -0.01
N LEU A 48 0.61 -5.21 -0.29
CA LEU A 48 -0.65 -5.95 -0.34
C LEU A 48 -1.30 -5.80 -1.71
N GLN A 49 -1.73 -6.92 -2.28
CA GLN A 49 -2.53 -6.90 -3.50
C GLN A 49 -4.00 -6.71 -3.14
N TYR A 50 -4.60 -5.65 -3.66
CA TYR A 50 -6.02 -5.40 -3.59
C TYR A 50 -6.72 -6.09 -4.75
N GLY A 51 -7.73 -6.92 -4.47
CA GLY A 51 -8.41 -7.74 -5.48
C GLY A 51 -9.33 -6.97 -6.42
N GLY A 52 -9.61 -5.69 -6.14
CA GLY A 52 -10.44 -4.82 -6.96
C GLY A 52 -9.61 -3.74 -7.67
N VAL A 53 -10.33 -2.82 -8.29
CA VAL A 53 -9.78 -1.60 -8.90
C VAL A 53 -9.87 -0.47 -7.87
N PHE A 54 -8.86 0.40 -7.84
CA PHE A 54 -8.88 1.60 -7.04
C PHE A 54 -9.99 2.55 -7.52
N PRO A 55 -10.62 3.26 -6.58
CA PRO A 55 -11.59 4.29 -6.91
C PRO A 55 -10.90 5.37 -7.76
N VAL A 56 -11.40 5.60 -8.98
CA VAL A 56 -10.84 6.60 -9.90
C VAL A 56 -11.45 7.99 -9.69
N ASP A 57 -12.39 8.13 -8.75
CA ASP A 57 -13.15 9.36 -8.60
C ASP A 57 -12.36 10.46 -7.88
N SER A 58 -12.77 11.70 -8.12
CA SER A 58 -12.21 12.91 -7.51
C SER A 58 -13.19 13.50 -6.50
N GLY A 59 -12.68 14.21 -5.49
CA GLY A 59 -13.50 14.87 -4.48
C GLY A 59 -13.82 14.01 -3.25
N HIS A 60 -15.01 14.19 -2.66
CA HIS A 60 -15.37 13.57 -1.36
C HIS A 60 -15.48 12.04 -1.44
N GLU A 61 -15.98 11.50 -2.55
CA GLU A 61 -16.12 10.05 -2.75
C GLU A 61 -14.74 9.37 -2.77
N ALA A 62 -13.75 10.01 -3.41
CA ALA A 62 -12.36 9.57 -3.40
C ALA A 62 -11.75 9.47 -1.99
N LYS A 63 -12.19 10.33 -1.06
CA LYS A 63 -11.71 10.33 0.32
C LYS A 63 -12.31 9.16 1.08
N ILE A 64 -13.63 8.94 0.94
CA ILE A 64 -14.34 7.83 1.58
C ILE A 64 -13.78 6.49 1.11
N GLU A 65 -13.55 6.33 -0.20
CA GLU A 65 -12.99 5.08 -0.73
C GLU A 65 -11.53 4.85 -0.29
N ARG A 66 -10.73 5.92 -0.16
CA ARG A 66 -9.39 5.82 0.46
C ARG A 66 -9.44 5.38 1.92
N GLU A 67 -10.40 5.87 2.69
CA GLU A 67 -10.60 5.44 4.09
C GLU A 67 -11.02 3.97 4.17
N LYS A 68 -11.92 3.52 3.28
CA LYS A 68 -12.31 2.11 3.17
C LYS A 68 -11.12 1.21 2.82
N LEU A 69 -10.30 1.59 1.84
CA LEU A 69 -9.09 0.85 1.46
C LEU A 69 -8.07 0.80 2.62
N SER A 70 -7.92 1.90 3.35
CA SER A 70 -7.03 1.97 4.51
C SER A 70 -7.50 1.03 5.62
N ASN A 71 -8.81 0.99 5.90
CA ASN A 71 -9.38 0.07 6.89
C ASN A 71 -9.27 -1.39 6.44
N TRP A 72 -9.52 -1.67 5.17
CA TRP A 72 -9.32 -3.00 4.59
C TRP A 72 -7.87 -3.47 4.75
N ALA A 73 -6.89 -2.60 4.49
CA ALA A 73 -5.47 -2.91 4.62
C ALA A 73 -5.11 -3.24 6.08
N LYS A 74 -5.60 -2.46 7.04
CA LYS A 74 -5.40 -2.71 8.49
C LYS A 74 -5.94 -4.09 8.89
N HIS A 75 -7.17 -4.42 8.49
CA HIS A 75 -7.77 -5.73 8.79
C HIS A 75 -7.04 -6.91 8.16
N ARG A 76 -6.26 -6.71 7.10
CA ARG A 76 -5.54 -7.80 6.42
C ARG A 76 -4.17 -8.10 7.07
N LEU A 77 -3.67 -7.17 7.89
CA LEU A 77 -2.37 -7.27 8.57
C LEU A 77 -2.46 -7.74 10.02
N HIS A 78 -3.68 -7.78 10.59
CA HIS A 78 -4.01 -8.39 11.88
C HIS A 78 -4.72 -9.74 11.69
#